data_AF-A0A2K9NV26-F1
#
_entry.id   AF-A0A2K9NV26-F1
#
_cell.length_a   1.000
_cell.length_b   1.000
_cell.length_c   1.000
_cell.angle_alpha   90.00
_cell.angle_beta   90.00
_cell.angle_gamma   90.00
#
_symmetry.space_group_name_H-M   'P 1'
#
loop_
_entity.id
_entity.type
_entity.pdbx_description
1 polymer ?
#
loop_
_entity_poly.entity_id
_entity_poly.type
_entity_poly.pdbx_seq_one_letter_code
_entity_poly.pdbx_strand_id
1 'polypeptide(L)'
;MKTKTLTTLMFSFITLNAHAVRTLNCTPSIDERLILNITFSKDISPEKPFIGFYEFGATVKVKKQNSNQAYTNSNVRITPEVYTTDTNLRGDAAGVYLRLYPHFDGRNVFTHYTGQVLINDLDVRAYFNFTDNNGQPGFVCR
;
A
#
# COMPACT_ATOMS: atom_id res chain seq x y z
N MET A 1 -20.92 -45.36 -38.96
CA MET A 1 -20.66 -44.81 -37.61
C MET A 1 -19.89 -43.50 -37.77
N LYS A 2 -20.45 -42.35 -37.38
CA LYS A 2 -19.76 -41.04 -37.38
C LYS A 2 -19.67 -40.56 -35.94
N THR A 3 -18.50 -40.72 -35.35
CA THR A 3 -18.20 -40.29 -33.98
C THR A 3 -17.99 -38.78 -33.99
N LYS A 4 -18.89 -38.03 -33.34
CA LYS A 4 -18.74 -36.59 -33.13
C LYS A 4 -17.89 -36.38 -31.88
N THR A 5 -16.71 -35.83 -32.04
CA THR A 5 -15.84 -35.43 -30.93
C THR A 5 -16.38 -34.12 -30.35
N LEU A 6 -16.82 -34.16 -29.10
CA LEU A 6 -17.29 -33.00 -28.34
C LEU A 6 -16.07 -32.32 -27.70
N THR A 7 -15.66 -31.19 -28.24
CA THR A 7 -14.56 -30.38 -27.68
C THR A 7 -15.11 -29.52 -26.54
N THR A 8 -14.92 -29.96 -25.30
CA THR A 8 -15.29 -29.19 -24.10
C THR A 8 -14.28 -28.05 -23.92
N LEU A 9 -14.69 -26.80 -24.17
CA LEU A 9 -13.93 -25.62 -23.76
C LEU A 9 -13.92 -25.54 -22.24
N MET A 10 -12.78 -25.84 -21.62
CA MET A 10 -12.50 -25.41 -20.25
C MET A 10 -12.26 -23.90 -20.26
N PHE A 11 -13.26 -23.13 -19.84
CA PHE A 11 -13.07 -21.75 -19.43
C PHE A 11 -12.36 -21.76 -18.07
N SER A 12 -11.06 -21.51 -18.07
CA SER A 12 -10.29 -21.24 -16.87
C SER A 12 -10.74 -19.90 -16.29
N PHE A 13 -11.52 -19.94 -15.22
CA PHE A 13 -11.80 -18.78 -14.38
C PHE A 13 -10.49 -18.40 -13.67
N ILE A 14 -9.78 -17.40 -14.19
CA ILE A 14 -8.66 -16.78 -13.48
C ILE A 14 -9.26 -15.92 -12.38
N THR A 15 -9.42 -16.49 -11.19
CA THR A 15 -9.68 -15.70 -9.98
C THR A 15 -8.36 -15.06 -9.57
N LEU A 16 -8.17 -13.78 -9.90
CA LEU A 16 -7.19 -12.95 -9.20
C LEU A 16 -7.70 -12.76 -7.77
N ASN A 17 -7.29 -13.63 -6.86
CA ASN A 17 -7.50 -13.40 -5.44
C ASN A 17 -6.57 -12.24 -5.03
N ALA A 18 -7.09 -11.13 -4.50
CA ALA A 18 -6.21 -10.17 -3.85
C ALA A 18 -5.60 -10.84 -2.61
N HIS A 19 -4.32 -11.21 -2.74
CA HIS A 19 -3.57 -11.84 -1.66
C HIS A 19 -3.39 -10.84 -0.51
N ALA A 20 -3.41 -11.36 0.72
CA ALA A 20 -3.05 -10.56 1.88
C ALA A 20 -1.60 -10.06 1.71
N VAL A 21 -1.39 -8.76 1.90
CA VAL A 21 -0.14 -8.06 1.67
C VAL A 21 0.52 -7.76 3.02
N ARG A 22 1.81 -8.08 3.13
CA ARG A 22 2.63 -7.78 4.31
C ARG A 22 3.53 -6.57 4.12
N THR A 23 4.00 -6.35 2.90
CA THR A 23 4.93 -5.28 2.54
C THR A 23 4.48 -4.62 1.27
N LEU A 24 4.49 -3.30 1.25
CA LEU A 24 4.27 -2.47 0.08
C LEU A 24 5.58 -1.83 -0.36
N ASN A 25 5.91 -1.96 -1.64
CA ASN A 25 7.02 -1.25 -2.27
C ASN A 25 6.45 -0.10 -3.10
N CYS A 26 6.75 1.11 -2.67
CA CYS A 26 6.17 2.33 -3.20
C CYS A 26 7.20 3.19 -3.91
N THR A 27 6.79 3.74 -5.05
CA THR A 27 7.55 4.72 -5.82
C THR A 27 6.89 6.09 -5.64
N PRO A 28 7.58 7.06 -5.02
CA PRO A 28 7.11 8.44 -4.94
C PRO A 28 7.00 9.07 -6.33
N SER A 29 5.94 9.84 -6.56
CA SER A 29 5.69 10.45 -7.87
C SER A 29 6.64 11.62 -8.18
N ILE A 30 7.26 12.21 -7.16
CA ILE A 30 8.16 13.36 -7.29
C ILE A 30 9.60 12.99 -7.64
N ASP A 31 10.05 11.79 -7.29
CA ASP A 31 11.41 11.29 -7.56
C ASP A 31 11.41 9.76 -7.54
N GLU A 32 11.43 9.15 -8.72
CA GLU A 32 11.42 7.69 -8.89
C GLU A 32 12.69 7.00 -8.33
N ARG A 33 13.75 7.77 -8.03
CA ARG A 33 14.95 7.24 -7.39
C ARG A 33 14.76 7.07 -5.89
N LEU A 34 13.68 7.57 -5.30
CA LEU A 34 13.33 7.30 -3.91
C LEU A 34 12.48 6.03 -3.86
N ILE A 35 12.75 5.18 -2.87
CA ILE A 35 11.98 3.98 -2.62
C ILE A 35 11.43 4.09 -1.21
N LEU A 36 10.10 4.02 -1.11
CA LEU A 36 9.35 3.93 0.14
C LEU A 36 8.93 2.47 0.35
N ASN A 37 9.25 1.91 1.49
CA ASN A 37 8.81 0.57 1.88
C ASN A 37 7.98 0.69 3.14
N ILE A 38 6.81 0.03 3.12
CA ILE A 38 5.89 -0.02 4.25
C ILE A 38 5.70 -1.49 4.59
N THR A 39 6.12 -1.91 5.77
CA THR A 39 5.97 -3.29 6.23
C THR A 39 5.03 -3.32 7.42
N PHE A 40 3.91 -4.01 7.28
CA PHE A 40 2.90 -4.12 8.32
C PHE A 40 3.28 -5.19 9.35
N SER A 41 2.77 -5.08 10.58
CA SER A 41 2.96 -6.09 11.63
C SER A 41 2.01 -7.28 11.50
N LYS A 42 1.02 -7.18 10.61
CA LYS A 42 0.07 -8.23 10.23
C LYS A 42 -0.24 -8.11 8.74
N ASP A 43 -0.78 -9.16 8.16
CA ASP A 43 -1.16 -9.13 6.76
C ASP A 43 -2.43 -8.28 6.60
N ILE A 44 -2.47 -7.48 5.54
CA ILE A 44 -3.60 -6.61 5.22
C ILE A 44 -4.23 -7.07 3.91
N SER A 45 -5.56 -7.04 3.81
CA SER A 45 -6.24 -7.39 2.56
C SER A 45 -7.12 -6.21 2.15
N PRO A 46 -6.89 -5.59 0.97
CA PRO A 46 -7.72 -4.50 0.49
C PRO A 46 -9.21 -4.88 0.34
N GLU A 47 -9.48 -6.16 0.08
CA GLU A 47 -10.82 -6.72 -0.12
C GLU A 47 -11.52 -7.11 1.19
N LYS A 48 -10.77 -7.15 2.31
CA LYS A 48 -11.33 -7.47 3.62
C LYS A 48 -11.24 -6.23 4.51
N PRO A 49 -12.37 -5.59 4.85
CA PRO A 49 -12.34 -4.47 5.77
C PRO A 49 -11.71 -4.89 7.10
N PHE A 50 -11.05 -3.95 7.77
CA PHE A 50 -10.39 -4.15 9.07
C PHE A 50 -11.42 -4.32 10.19
N ILE A 51 -12.21 -5.39 10.12
CA ILE A 51 -13.23 -5.70 11.12
C ILE A 51 -12.52 -6.24 12.37
N GLY A 52 -12.75 -5.59 13.52
CA GLY A 52 -12.31 -6.08 14.83
C GLY A 52 -10.92 -5.64 15.29
N PHE A 53 -10.20 -4.80 14.54
CA PHE A 53 -8.90 -4.26 14.95
C PHE A 53 -8.93 -2.73 15.07
N TYR A 54 -8.57 -2.21 16.26
CA TYR A 54 -8.49 -0.76 16.53
C TYR A 54 -7.24 -0.14 15.88
N GLU A 55 -6.10 -0.85 15.95
CA GLU A 55 -4.81 -0.40 15.42
C GLU A 55 -3.83 -1.58 15.23
N PHE A 56 -2.76 -1.38 14.46
CA PHE A 56 -1.64 -2.32 14.33
C PHE A 56 -0.35 -1.60 13.95
N GLY A 57 0.80 -2.28 14.09
CA GLY A 57 2.10 -1.67 13.80
C GLY A 57 2.48 -1.70 12.32
N ALA A 58 3.36 -0.80 11.92
CA ALA A 58 4.06 -0.81 10.66
C ALA A 58 5.46 -0.21 10.80
N THR A 59 6.34 -0.59 9.89
CA THR A 59 7.63 0.03 9.68
C THR A 59 7.61 0.80 8.36
N VAL A 60 7.98 2.08 8.41
CA VAL A 60 8.19 2.92 7.23
C VAL A 60 9.69 3.08 7.01
N LYS A 61 10.14 2.81 5.79
CA LYS A 61 11.54 3.00 5.38
C LYS A 61 11.60 3.81 4.09
N VAL A 62 12.43 4.84 4.05
CA VAL A 62 12.69 5.62 2.84
C VAL A 62 14.18 5.57 2.53
N LYS A 63 14.52 5.23 1.28
CA LYS A 63 15.90 5.18 0.81
C LYS A 63 16.01 5.81 -0.57
N LYS A 64 17.17 6.40 -0.87
CA LYS A 64 17.52 6.78 -2.24
C LYS A 64 18.21 5.61 -2.94
N GLN A 65 17.86 5.37 -4.20
CA GLN A 65 18.50 4.39 -5.06
C GLN A 65 20.00 4.71 -5.12
N ASN A 66 20.83 3.68 -4.93
CA ASN A 66 22.29 3.77 -4.85
C ASN A 66 22.84 4.51 -3.62
N SER A 67 22.01 4.79 -2.60
CA SER A 67 22.48 5.26 -1.28
C SER A 67 22.48 4.12 -0.27
N ASN A 68 23.53 4.08 0.57
CA ASN A 68 23.56 3.21 1.75
C ASN A 68 22.79 3.80 2.95
N GLN A 69 22.41 5.08 2.86
CA GLN A 69 21.63 5.74 3.90
C GLN A 69 20.13 5.56 3.65
N ALA A 70 19.42 5.16 4.71
CA ALA A 70 17.98 5.03 4.70
C ALA A 70 17.40 5.58 6.01
N TYR A 71 16.27 6.27 5.92
CA TYR A 71 15.42 6.56 7.06
C TYR A 71 14.58 5.32 7.38
N THR A 72 14.40 4.98 8.66
CA THR A 72 13.53 3.89 9.09
C THR A 72 12.85 4.25 10.40
N ASN A 73 11.52 4.10 10.46
CA ASN A 73 10.73 4.23 11.68
C ASN A 73 9.83 2.99 11.82
N SER A 74 10.06 2.21 12.88
CA SER A 74 9.36 0.96 13.17
C SER A 74 8.14 1.12 14.09
N ASN A 75 7.84 2.35 14.50
CA ASN A 75 6.82 2.65 15.50
C ASN A 75 5.57 3.29 14.87
N VAL A 76 5.36 3.10 13.57
CA VAL A 76 4.19 3.64 12.87
C VAL A 76 2.96 2.83 13.24
N ARG A 77 1.93 3.51 13.69
CA ARG A 77 0.68 2.91 14.11
C ARG A 77 -0.40 3.11 13.06
N ILE A 78 -0.89 2.02 12.50
CA ILE A 78 -1.89 2.01 11.44
C ILE A 78 -3.29 1.83 12.01
N THR A 79 -4.22 2.67 11.58
CA THR A 79 -5.65 2.61 11.88
C THR A 79 -6.48 2.73 10.61
N PRO A 80 -7.68 2.14 10.54
CA PRO A 80 -8.66 2.50 9.52
C PRO A 80 -9.00 3.99 9.59
N GLU A 81 -9.23 4.64 8.46
CA GLU A 81 -9.69 6.04 8.46
C GLU A 81 -11.15 6.16 8.92
N VAL A 82 -12.01 5.24 8.48
CA VAL A 82 -13.40 5.12 8.93
C VAL A 82 -13.68 3.66 9.32
N TYR A 83 -14.25 3.51 10.51
CA TYR A 83 -14.26 2.27 11.29
C TYR A 83 -15.00 1.08 10.64
N THR A 84 -15.98 1.33 9.77
CA THR A 84 -16.92 0.30 9.31
C THR A 84 -17.04 0.18 7.79
N THR A 85 -16.44 1.10 7.03
CA THR A 85 -16.65 1.19 5.57
C THR A 85 -15.38 1.44 4.77
N ASP A 86 -14.33 1.99 5.38
CA ASP A 86 -13.16 2.42 4.62
C ASP A 86 -12.04 1.39 4.65
N THR A 87 -11.59 1.06 3.45
CA THR A 87 -10.35 0.33 3.17
C THR A 87 -9.12 1.24 3.19
N ASN A 88 -9.33 2.54 3.42
CA ASN A 88 -8.28 3.55 3.58
C ASN A 88 -7.62 3.40 4.95
N LEU A 89 -6.31 3.60 4.98
CA LEU A 89 -5.50 3.44 6.18
C LEU A 89 -4.75 4.73 6.48
N ARG A 90 -4.73 5.09 7.76
CA ARG A 90 -3.90 6.15 8.29
C ARG A 90 -2.78 5.53 9.13
N GLY A 91 -1.60 6.12 9.06
CA GLY A 91 -0.44 5.77 9.88
C GLY A 91 0.17 6.99 10.55
N ASP A 92 0.43 6.91 11.84
CA ASP A 92 1.07 7.99 12.59
C ASP A 92 2.21 7.47 13.47
N ALA A 93 3.30 8.25 13.54
CA ALA A 93 4.34 8.20 14.57
C ALA A 93 4.88 9.62 14.79
N ALA A 94 5.72 9.82 15.81
CA ALA A 94 6.42 11.09 15.97
C ALA A 94 7.19 11.43 14.68
N GLY A 95 6.84 12.57 14.05
CA GLY A 95 7.45 13.02 12.80
C GLY A 95 7.05 12.24 11.54
N VAL A 96 6.10 11.29 11.59
CA VAL A 96 5.64 10.52 10.42
C VAL A 96 4.13 10.54 10.32
N TYR A 97 3.63 10.95 9.16
CA TYR A 97 2.22 10.90 8.79
C TYR A 97 2.07 10.16 7.46
N LEU A 98 1.27 9.10 7.43
CA LEU A 98 1.04 8.22 6.29
C LEU A 98 -0.46 8.07 6.03
N ARG A 99 -0.87 8.11 4.76
CA ARG A 99 -2.21 7.70 4.32
C ARG A 99 -2.08 6.76 3.12
N LEU A 100 -2.90 5.71 3.11
CA LEU A 100 -2.96 4.70 2.05
C LEU A 100 -4.39 4.56 1.55
N TYR A 101 -4.55 4.60 0.24
CA TYR A 101 -5.82 4.47 -0.47
C TYR A 101 -5.73 3.30 -1.45
N PRO A 102 -6.47 2.22 -1.25
CA PRO A 102 -6.52 1.14 -2.24
C PRO A 102 -7.23 1.63 -3.49
N HIS A 103 -6.67 1.26 -4.65
CA HIS A 103 -7.24 1.56 -5.95
C HIS A 103 -7.83 0.29 -6.55
N PHE A 104 -9.10 0.37 -6.93
CA PHE A 104 -9.83 -0.70 -7.59
C PHE A 104 -10.06 -0.34 -9.05
N ASP A 105 -10.05 -1.33 -9.94
CA ASP A 105 -10.40 -1.11 -11.34
C ASP A 105 -11.92 -0.89 -11.51
N GLY A 106 -12.35 -0.62 -12.75
CA GLY A 106 -13.78 -0.45 -13.08
C GLY A 106 -14.66 -1.69 -12.87
N ARG A 107 -14.11 -2.79 -12.34
CA ARG A 107 -14.81 -4.04 -11.98
C ARG A 107 -14.69 -4.36 -10.49
N ASN A 108 -14.27 -3.40 -9.66
CA ASN A 108 -14.04 -3.54 -8.21
C ASN A 108 -12.94 -4.56 -7.85
N VAL A 109 -12.00 -4.83 -8.75
CA VAL A 109 -10.84 -5.67 -8.45
C VAL A 109 -9.70 -4.79 -7.95
N PHE A 110 -9.10 -5.15 -6.82
CA PHE A 110 -7.96 -4.41 -6.28
C PHE A 110 -6.78 -4.45 -7.27
N THR A 111 -6.14 -3.30 -7.48
CA THR A 111 -4.99 -3.18 -8.38
C THR A 111 -3.70 -2.79 -7.66
N HIS A 112 -3.74 -1.76 -6.83
CA HIS A 112 -2.57 -1.21 -6.14
C HIS A 112 -3.00 -0.27 -5.01
N TYR A 113 -2.04 0.15 -4.17
CA TYR A 113 -2.27 1.26 -3.24
C TYR A 113 -1.68 2.56 -3.82
N THR A 114 -2.35 3.66 -3.53
CA THR A 114 -1.77 5.01 -3.64
C THR A 114 -1.70 5.63 -2.25
N GLY A 115 -1.04 6.76 -2.10
CA GLY A 115 -1.02 7.41 -0.80
C GLY A 115 -0.27 8.72 -0.73
N GLN A 116 -0.15 9.19 0.51
CA GLN A 116 0.55 10.41 0.90
C GLN A 116 1.42 10.09 2.12
N VAL A 117 2.65 10.61 2.15
CA VAL A 117 3.50 10.50 3.34
C VAL A 117 4.28 11.78 3.57
N LEU A 118 4.30 12.21 4.81
CA LEU A 118 5.15 13.28 5.32
C LEU A 118 6.05 12.70 6.41
N ILE A 119 7.35 12.87 6.26
CA ILE A 119 8.36 12.57 7.27
C ILE A 119 9.04 13.90 7.58
N ASN A 120 8.94 14.33 8.83
CA ASN A 120 9.63 15.48 9.38
C ASN A 120 10.17 15.10 10.75
N ASP A 121 11.33 14.44 10.75
CA ASP A 121 11.98 13.90 11.93
C ASP A 121 13.28 14.68 12.18
N LEU A 122 13.21 15.60 13.14
CA LEU A 122 14.29 16.54 13.43
C LEU A 122 15.49 15.85 14.09
N ASP A 123 15.26 14.79 14.86
CA ASP A 123 16.28 14.10 15.63
C ASP A 123 17.30 13.41 14.70
N VAL A 124 16.80 12.79 13.64
CA VAL A 124 17.64 12.14 12.62
C VAL A 124 17.80 12.99 11.35
N ARG A 125 17.36 14.25 11.38
CA ARG A 125 17.42 15.21 10.26
C ARG A 125 16.85 14.66 8.95
N ALA A 126 15.74 13.93 9.04
CA ALA A 126 15.06 13.36 7.88
C ALA A 126 13.85 14.22 7.49
N TYR A 127 13.82 14.63 6.23
CA TYR A 127 12.69 15.35 5.66
C TYR A 127 12.31 14.74 4.30
N PHE A 128 11.10 14.19 4.23
CA PHE A 128 10.51 13.69 2.99
C PHE A 128 9.06 14.13 2.93
N ASN A 129 8.69 14.78 1.83
CA ASN A 129 7.31 15.18 1.60
C ASN A 129 6.83 14.58 0.29
N PHE A 130 6.09 13.47 0.38
CA PHE A 130 5.41 12.83 -0.74
C PHE A 130 3.90 13.05 -0.62
N THR A 131 3.48 14.24 -0.16
CA THR A 131 2.09 14.65 -0.27
C THR A 131 1.81 15.10 -1.70
N ASP A 132 0.60 14.77 -2.14
CA ASP A 132 -0.09 15.39 -3.28
C ASP A 132 0.20 16.90 -3.34
N ASN A 133 0.69 17.34 -4.51
CA ASN A 133 0.45 18.70 -4.99
C ASN A 133 -0.38 18.56 -6.27
N ASN A 134 -1.48 19.32 -6.38
CA ASN A 134 -2.34 19.38 -7.56
C ASN A 134 -3.19 18.11 -7.85
N GLY A 135 -3.55 17.33 -6.83
CA GLY A 135 -4.51 16.23 -6.95
C GLY A 135 -3.96 14.96 -7.62
N GLN A 136 -2.64 14.79 -7.63
CA GLN A 136 -1.96 13.58 -8.12
C GLN A 136 -1.55 12.67 -6.95
N PRO A 137 -1.39 11.35 -7.18
CA PRO A 137 -0.96 10.43 -6.14
C PRO A 137 0.43 10.81 -5.61
N GLY A 138 0.62 10.87 -4.30
CA GLY A 138 1.92 11.18 -3.68
C GLY A 138 2.95 10.05 -3.88
N PHE A 139 2.47 8.81 -3.94
CA PHE A 139 3.21 7.63 -4.36
C PHE A 139 2.24 6.53 -4.84
N VAL A 140 2.79 5.54 -5.54
CA VAL A 140 2.10 4.31 -5.97
C VAL A 140 2.83 3.10 -5.42
N CYS A 141 2.10 2.15 -4.83
CA CYS A 141 2.63 0.96 -4.18
C CYS A 141 2.16 -0.34 -4.83
N ARG A 142 3.07 -1.30 -4.94
CA ARG A 142 2.80 -2.68 -5.39
C ARG A 142 3.31 -3.69 -4.38
#